data_AF-A0A537BJK0-F1
#
_entry.id   AF-A0A537BJK0-F1
#
_cell.length_a   1.000
_cell.length_b   1.000
_cell.length_c   1.000
_cell.angle_alpha   90.00
_cell.angle_beta   90.00
_cell.angle_gamma   90.00
#
_symmetry.space_group_name_H-M   'P 1'
#
loop_
_entity.id
_entity.type
_entity.pdbx_description
1 polymer ?
#
loop_
_entity_poly.entity_id
_entity_poly.type
_entity_poly.pdbx_seq_one_letter_code
_entity_poly.pdbx_strand_id
1 'polypeptide(L)' 'IDVDVSGLLRKELTPDQAGDTLLDCMFRTANGRLTAAEALGHREFVLTRLYESA' A
#
# COMPACT_ATOMS: atom_id res chain seq x y z
N ILE A 1 -1.60 5.46 -5.70
CA ILE A 1 -2.10 5.13 -4.35
C ILE A 1 -3.07 3.97 -4.52
N ASP A 2 -2.80 2.83 -3.88
CA ASP A 2 -3.60 1.61 -4.02
C ASP A 2 -4.78 1.55 -3.05
N VAL A 3 -4.63 2.19 -1.89
CA VAL A 3 -5.64 2.29 -0.82
C VAL A 3 -5.42 3.59 -0.06
N ASP A 4 -6.50 4.31 0.23
CA ASP A 4 -6.49 5.57 1.00
C ASP A 4 -7.09 5.34 2.39
N VAL A 5 -6.26 5.47 3.42
CA VAL A 5 -6.65 5.37 4.84
C VAL A 5 -6.58 6.72 5.57
N SER A 6 -6.52 7.84 4.83
CA SER A 6 -6.40 9.20 5.39
C SER A 6 -7.54 9.57 6.34
N GLY A 7 -8.70 8.91 6.23
CA GLY A 7 -9.83 9.03 7.15
C GLY A 7 -9.48 8.73 8.62
N LEU A 8 -8.41 7.97 8.90
CA LEU A 8 -7.92 7.74 10.27
C LEU A 8 -7.55 9.05 10.97
N LEU A 9 -6.88 9.97 10.27
CA LEU A 9 -6.45 11.25 10.84
C LEU A 9 -7.63 12.21 11.04
N ARG A 10 -8.67 12.07 10.23
CA ARG A 10 -9.93 12.84 10.34
C ARG A 10 -10.92 12.23 11.34
N LYS A 11 -10.60 11.06 11.92
CA LYS A 11 -11.49 10.25 12.78
C LYS A 11 -12.78 9.80 12.09
N GLU A 12 -12.74 9.68 10.77
CA GLU A 12 -13.84 9.17 9.93
C GLU A 12 -13.78 7.64 9.79
N LEU A 13 -12.64 7.05 10.14
CA LEU A 13 -12.35 5.62 10.00
C LEU A 13 -11.69 5.10 11.28
N THR A 14 -12.01 3.88 11.70
CA THR A 14 -11.30 3.21 12.82
C THR A 14 -10.06 2.45 12.32
N PRO A 15 -9.09 2.15 13.20
CA PRO A 15 -7.94 1.30 12.84
C PRO A 15 -8.34 -0.06 12.26
N ASP A 16 -9.36 -0.70 12.82
CA ASP A 16 -9.84 -1.99 12.33
C ASP A 16 -10.41 -1.89 10.91
N GLN A 17 -11.24 -0.86 10.66
CA GLN A 17 -11.79 -0.61 9.32
C GLN A 17 -10.69 -0.28 8.30
N ALA A 18 -9.66 0.48 8.69
CA ALA A 18 -8.48 0.70 7.85
C ALA A 18 -7.78 -0.64 7.55
N GLY A 19 -7.60 -1.47 8.58
CA GLY A 19 -7.04 -2.81 8.45
C GLY A 19 -7.78 -3.66 7.42
N ASP A 20 -9.11 -3.68 7.47
CA ASP A 20 -9.93 -4.42 6.52
C ASP A 20 -9.75 -3.92 5.08
N THR A 21 -9.73 -2.60 4.87
CA THR A 21 -9.49 -2.02 3.52
C THR A 21 -8.08 -2.30 2.99
N LEU A 22 -7.08 -2.33 3.87
CA LEU A 22 -5.71 -2.71 3.53
C LEU A 22 -5.63 -4.19 3.12
N LEU A 23 -6.29 -5.06 3.87
CA LEU A 23 -6.33 -6.50 3.58
C LEU A 23 -7.05 -6.80 2.26
N ASP A 24 -8.18 -6.15 1.99
CA ASP A 24 -8.86 -6.29 0.69
C ASP A 24 -7.94 -5.84 -0.47
N CYS A 25 -7.22 -4.74 -0.30
CA CYS A 25 -6.24 -4.30 -1.28
C CYS A 25 -5.15 -5.35 -1.51
N MET A 26 -4.59 -5.91 -0.44
CA MET A 26 -3.59 -6.97 -0.50
C MET A 26 -4.12 -8.20 -1.23
N PHE A 27 -5.34 -8.66 -0.92
CA PHE A 27 -5.92 -9.84 -1.57
C PHE A 27 -6.15 -9.61 -3.07
N ARG A 28 -6.61 -8.43 -3.48
CA ARG A 28 -6.74 -8.10 -4.91
C ARG A 28 -5.38 -8.16 -5.60
N THR A 29 -4.33 -7.62 -4.97
CA THR A 29 -2.97 -7.69 -5.51
C THR A 29 -2.46 -9.11 -5.60
N ALA A 30 -2.63 -9.90 -4.54
CA ALA A 30 -2.24 -11.32 -4.52
C ALA A 30 -2.99 -12.14 -5.59
N ASN A 31 -4.22 -11.77 -5.91
CA ASN A 31 -5.02 -12.36 -6.99
C ASN A 31 -4.66 -11.84 -8.40
N GLY A 32 -3.54 -11.12 -8.54
CA GLY A 32 -2.99 -10.71 -9.83
C GLY A 32 -3.37 -9.31 -10.30
N ARG A 33 -4.05 -8.51 -9.48
CA ARG A 33 -4.22 -7.08 -9.77
C ARG A 33 -2.89 -6.37 -9.58
N LEU A 34 -2.47 -5.59 -10.58
CA LEU A 34 -1.28 -4.76 -10.44
C LEU A 34 -1.50 -3.64 -9.42
N THR A 35 -0.48 -3.41 -8.59
CA THR A 35 -0.34 -2.19 -7.78
C THR A 35 -0.08 -0.98 -8.68
N ALA A 36 -0.27 0.22 -8.13
CA ALA A 36 0.03 1.46 -8.81
C ALA A 36 1.51 1.54 -9.23
N ALA A 37 2.43 1.04 -8.40
CA ALA A 37 3.86 1.02 -8.73
C ALA A 37 4.15 0.14 -9.95
N GLU A 38 3.59 -1.07 -9.97
CA GLU A 38 3.74 -2.03 -11.07
C GLU A 38 3.08 -1.52 -12.35
N ALA A 39 1.87 -0.95 -12.26
CA ALA A 39 1.14 -0.41 -13.40
C ALA A 39 1.87 0.79 -14.05
N LEU A 40 2.58 1.59 -13.25
CA LEU A 40 3.43 2.69 -13.72
C LEU A 40 4.83 2.22 -14.17
N GLY A 41 5.15 0.94 -14.03
CA GLY A 41 6.40 0.36 -14.47
C GLY A 41 7.60 0.65 -13.56
N HIS A 42 7.37 1.09 -12.31
CA HIS A 42 8.43 1.27 -11.33
C HIS A 42 9.04 -0.10 -11.00
N ARG A 43 10.35 -0.23 -11.25
CA ARG A 43 11.14 -1.47 -11.06
C ARG A 43 12.37 -1.20 -10.21
N GLU A 44 12.14 -0.59 -9.07
CA GLU A 44 13.18 -0.25 -8.11
C GLU A 44 13.21 -1.30 -7.02
N PHE A 45 14.26 -2.13 -7.00
CA PHE A 45 14.49 -3.10 -5.93
C PHE A 45 15.78 -2.71 -5.21
N VAL A 46 15.66 -2.26 -3.97
CA VAL A 46 16.80 -2.11 -3.07
C VAL A 46 16.63 -3.11 -1.94
N LEU A 47 17.32 -4.25 -2.06
CA LEU A 47 17.14 -5.39 -1.14
C LEU A 47 17.63 -5.08 0.28
N THR A 48 18.55 -4.12 0.44
CA THR A 48 19.18 -3.79 1.73
C THR A 48 19.66 -2.34 1.76
N ARG A 49 18.75 -1.36 1.68
CA ARG A 49 19.12 0.02 2.00
C ARG A 49 19.06 0.19 3.52
N LEU A 50 20.21 0.08 4.19
CA LEU A 50 20.29 0.20 5.66
C LEU A 50 20.35 1.66 6.14
N TYR A 51 20.60 2.63 5.25
CA TYR A 51 20.66 4.07 5.56
C TYR A 51 20.11 4.92 4.41
N GLU A 52 19.59 6.10 4.75
CA GLU A 52 18.74 6.96 3.90
C GLU A 52 19.36 7.43 2.57
N SER A 53 20.69 7.37 2.42
CA SER A 53 21.42 7.99 1.30
C SER A 53 21.87 7.07 0.16
N ALA A 54 21.51 5.78 0.15
CA ALA A 54 21.75 4.89 -1.01
C ALA A 54 20.51 4.74 -1.91
#